data_AF-A0A1J0PCX2-F1
#
_entry.id   AF-A0A1J0PCX2-F1
#
_cell.length_a   1.000
_cell.length_b   1.000
_cell.length_c   1.000
_cell.angle_alpha   90.00
_cell.angle_beta   90.00
_cell.angle_gamma   90.00
#
_symmetry.space_group_name_H-M   'P 1'
#
loop_
_entity.id
_entity.type
_entity.pdbx_description
1 polymer ?
#
loop_
_entity_poly.entity_id
_entity_poly.type
_entity_poly.pdbx_seq_one_letter_code
_entity_poly.pdbx_strand_id
1 'polypeptide(L)'
;MRCPYSLSPLAASLCLIGSLALPTGGAQAQEVVPKLQAMCPLGYVDTFNGKCSPLGVITYTVAPTRGEACDSGWVNIGGGYCRRQ
;
A
#
# COMPACT_ATOMS: atom_id res chain seq x y z
N MET A 1 28.61 15.47 -9.10
CA MET A 1 29.20 16.82 -9.27
C MET A 1 29.98 17.13 -8.01
N ARG A 2 31.30 17.32 -8.10
CA ARG A 2 32.20 17.55 -6.95
C ARG A 2 32.14 19.04 -6.57
N CYS A 3 31.71 19.36 -5.35
CA CYS A 3 31.84 20.72 -4.82
C CYS A 3 33.32 21.07 -4.65
N PRO A 4 33.83 22.10 -5.34
CA PRO A 4 35.21 22.52 -5.21
C PRO A 4 35.25 23.84 -4.43
N TYR A 5 35.47 23.84 -3.13
CA TYR A 5 35.87 25.05 -2.37
C TYR A 5 36.51 24.56 -1.07
N SER A 6 37.84 24.43 -1.07
CA SER A 6 38.80 25.46 -0.67
C SER A 6 38.71 25.74 0.83
N LEU A 7 39.78 25.35 1.52
CA LEU A 7 39.98 25.41 2.96
C LEU A 7 39.72 26.82 3.52
N SER A 8 38.76 26.92 4.45
CA SER A 8 38.74 28.00 5.44
C SER A 8 38.18 27.43 6.76
N PRO A 9 38.93 27.45 7.88
CA PRO A 9 38.62 26.65 9.07
C PRO A 9 37.60 27.31 10.02
N LEU A 10 36.95 28.41 9.65
CA LEU A 10 36.20 29.26 10.58
C LEU A 10 34.67 29.14 10.53
N ALA A 11 34.11 28.17 9.80
CA ALA A 11 32.66 27.95 9.74
C ALA A 11 32.25 26.58 10.33
N ALA A 12 32.87 26.20 11.45
CA ALA A 12 32.53 25.00 12.19
C ALA A 12 31.44 25.28 13.22
N SER A 13 30.21 25.66 12.82
CA SER A 13 29.06 25.77 13.75
C SER A 13 27.72 26.07 13.07
N LEU A 14 27.35 25.40 11.98
CA LEU A 14 25.94 25.42 11.56
C LEU A 14 25.38 24.00 11.39
N CYS A 15 24.78 23.57 12.50
CA CYS A 15 23.54 22.80 12.57
C CYS A 15 23.45 21.57 11.67
N LEU A 16 23.82 20.45 12.26
CA LEU A 16 23.20 19.14 12.08
C LEU A 16 21.67 19.27 12.10
N ILE A 17 21.05 19.56 10.97
CA ILE A 17 19.60 19.33 10.79
C ILE A 17 19.51 17.96 10.13
N GLY A 18 19.58 16.92 10.96
CA GLY A 18 19.26 15.57 10.55
C GLY A 18 17.81 15.52 10.12
N SER A 19 17.58 15.41 8.82
CA SER A 19 16.26 15.18 8.23
C SER A 19 15.74 13.82 8.72
N LEU A 20 14.98 13.83 9.82
CA LEU A 20 14.11 12.72 10.21
C LEU A 20 13.02 12.61 9.14
N ALA A 21 13.28 11.87 8.08
CA ALA A 21 12.23 11.35 7.21
C ALA A 21 11.52 10.24 7.98
N LEU A 22 10.47 10.59 8.74
CA LEU A 22 9.54 9.58 9.23
C LEU A 22 8.91 8.91 8.00
N PRO A 23 8.95 7.58 7.87
CA PRO A 23 8.10 6.92 6.90
C PRO A 23 6.66 7.17 7.35
N THR A 24 5.97 8.09 6.68
CA THR A 24 4.51 8.17 6.71
C THR A 24 4.00 6.93 5.99
N GLY A 25 4.08 5.78 6.66
CA GLY A 25 3.34 4.58 6.29
C GLY A 25 1.87 4.91 6.50
N GLY A 26 1.29 5.64 5.54
CA GLY A 26 -0.13 5.89 5.51
C GLY A 26 -0.80 4.52 5.55
N ALA A 27 -1.70 4.35 6.52
CA ALA A 27 -2.69 3.29 6.44
C ALA A 27 -3.44 3.52 5.12
N GLN A 28 -2.99 2.85 4.06
CA GLN A 28 -3.66 2.86 2.77
C GLN A 28 -5.01 2.19 3.05
N ALA A 29 -6.03 3.02 3.24
CA ALA A 29 -7.39 2.54 3.41
C ALA A 29 -7.69 1.64 2.22
N GLN A 30 -7.98 0.38 2.53
CA GLN A 30 -8.11 -0.66 1.55
C GLN A 30 -9.13 -0.29 0.45
N GLU A 31 -8.74 -0.50 -0.80
CA GLU A 31 -9.50 -0.09 -1.99
C GLU A 31 -10.82 -0.87 -2.15
N VAL A 32 -11.84 -0.19 -2.71
CA VAL A 32 -13.10 -0.81 -3.12
C VAL A 32 -12.84 -1.73 -4.30
N VAL A 33 -13.19 -3.02 -4.16
CA VAL A 33 -12.95 -4.04 -5.18
C VAL A 33 -14.23 -4.38 -5.94
N PRO A 34 -14.17 -4.84 -7.20
CA PRO A 34 -15.36 -5.35 -7.88
C PRO A 34 -15.91 -6.58 -7.15
N LYS A 35 -17.23 -6.71 -7.12
CA LYS A 35 -17.92 -7.94 -6.70
C LYS A 35 -17.76 -8.99 -7.78
N LEU A 36 -17.31 -10.18 -7.40
CA LEU A 36 -17.16 -11.29 -8.33
C LEU A 36 -18.31 -12.28 -8.13
N GLN A 37 -19.05 -12.54 -9.21
CA GLN A 37 -20.26 -13.37 -9.18
C GLN A 37 -21.23 -12.87 -8.09
N ALA A 38 -21.52 -13.70 -7.08
CA ALA A 38 -22.38 -13.37 -5.96
C ALA A 38 -21.60 -13.02 -4.67
N MET A 39 -20.26 -12.96 -4.71
CA MET A 39 -19.41 -13.02 -3.51
C MET A 39 -18.52 -11.78 -3.39
N CYS A 40 -18.38 -11.28 -2.15
CA CYS A 40 -17.33 -10.35 -1.78
C CYS A 40 -16.21 -11.11 -1.06
N PRO A 41 -14.97 -10.59 -1.07
CA PRO A 41 -13.90 -11.18 -0.30
C PRO A 41 -14.20 -11.11 1.20
N LEU A 42 -13.56 -11.98 1.99
CA LEU A 42 -13.74 -11.98 3.44
C LEU A 42 -13.40 -10.61 4.05
N GLY A 43 -14.28 -10.13 4.93
CA GLY A 43 -14.13 -8.82 5.57
C GLY A 43 -14.58 -7.64 4.71
N TYR A 44 -15.15 -7.89 3.52
CA TYR A 44 -15.80 -6.88 2.70
C TYR A 44 -17.32 -7.04 2.72
N VAL A 45 -18.01 -5.92 2.58
CA VAL A 45 -19.47 -5.87 2.43
C VAL A 45 -19.84 -5.53 0.99
N ASP A 46 -20.92 -6.12 0.49
CA ASP A 46 -21.52 -5.74 -0.80
C ASP A 46 -22.12 -4.35 -0.68
N THR A 47 -21.76 -3.45 -1.61
CA THR A 47 -22.32 -2.10 -1.67
C THR A 47 -23.54 -2.00 -2.61
N PHE A 48 -24.09 -3.13 -3.05
CA PHE A 48 -25.24 -3.26 -3.97
C PHE A 48 -25.05 -2.57 -5.33
N ASN A 49 -23.81 -2.32 -5.71
CA ASN A 49 -23.39 -1.62 -6.93
C ASN A 49 -22.53 -2.53 -7.83
N GLY A 50 -22.37 -3.80 -7.48
CA GLY A 50 -21.36 -4.67 -8.09
C GLY A 50 -19.95 -4.39 -7.55
N LYS A 51 -19.87 -3.80 -6.35
CA LYS A 51 -18.62 -3.50 -5.65
C LYS A 51 -18.69 -4.00 -4.22
N CYS A 52 -17.51 -4.20 -3.64
CA CYS A 52 -17.31 -4.64 -2.29
C CYS A 52 -16.43 -3.62 -1.55
N SER A 53 -16.80 -3.24 -0.34
CA SER A 53 -16.06 -2.28 0.50
C SER A 53 -15.57 -2.94 1.80
N PRO A 54 -14.34 -2.65 2.25
CA PRO A 54 -13.82 -3.16 3.51
C PRO A 54 -14.31 -2.36 4.73
N LEU A 55 -15.08 -1.28 4.54
CA LEU A 55 -15.55 -0.37 5.60
C LEU A 55 -14.44 0.09 6.57
N GLY A 56 -13.19 0.12 6.12
CA GLY A 56 -12.02 0.50 6.94
C GLY A 56 -11.54 -0.57 7.94
N VAL A 57 -12.09 -1.78 7.94
CA VAL A 57 -11.68 -2.85 8.89
C VAL A 57 -10.58 -3.77 8.35
N ILE A 58 -10.18 -3.60 7.09
CA ILE A 58 -9.17 -4.41 6.41
C ILE A 58 -7.90 -3.61 6.16
N THR A 59 -6.75 -4.19 6.52
CA THR A 59 -5.42 -3.56 6.44
C THR A 59 -4.50 -4.18 5.39
N TYR A 60 -4.87 -5.33 4.84
CA TYR A 60 -4.12 -6.03 3.78
C TYR A 60 -4.71 -5.71 2.42
N THR A 61 -3.94 -5.75 1.32
CA THR A 61 -4.43 -5.49 -0.05
C THR A 61 -5.06 -6.72 -0.72
N VAL A 62 -6.18 -6.52 -1.43
CA VAL A 62 -6.91 -7.55 -2.19
C VAL A 62 -7.10 -7.10 -3.64
N ALA A 63 -6.93 -8.03 -4.57
CA ALA A 63 -7.17 -7.82 -5.99
C ALA A 63 -7.95 -9.00 -6.59
N PRO A 64 -8.80 -8.78 -7.61
CA PRO A 64 -9.46 -9.87 -8.33
C PRO A 64 -8.46 -10.65 -9.17
N THR A 65 -8.63 -11.97 -9.25
CA THR A 65 -7.80 -12.87 -10.06
C THR A 65 -8.14 -12.82 -11.54
N ARG A 66 -9.36 -12.40 -11.88
CA ARG A 66 -9.92 -12.42 -13.25
C ARG A 66 -9.81 -13.80 -13.94
N GLY A 67 -9.80 -14.88 -13.15
CA GLY A 67 -9.68 -16.26 -13.65
C GLY A 67 -8.23 -16.75 -13.80
N GLU A 68 -7.25 -15.92 -13.48
CA GLU A 68 -5.83 -16.26 -13.52
C GLU A 68 -5.31 -16.71 -12.14
N ALA A 69 -4.09 -17.23 -12.09
CA ALA A 69 -3.41 -17.49 -10.83
C ALA A 69 -2.99 -16.17 -10.17
N CYS A 70 -2.80 -16.18 -8.84
CA CYS A 70 -2.25 -15.01 -8.15
C CYS A 70 -0.79 -14.79 -8.55
N ASP A 71 -0.43 -13.52 -8.73
CA ASP A 71 0.96 -13.11 -8.96
C ASP A 71 1.88 -13.52 -7.81
N SER A 72 3.20 -13.55 -8.08
CA SER A 72 4.20 -13.76 -7.03
C SER A 72 4.07 -12.70 -5.92
N GLY A 73 4.11 -13.14 -4.65
CA GLY A 73 3.88 -12.26 -3.50
C GLY A 73 2.40 -12.03 -3.17
N TRP A 74 1.50 -12.74 -3.86
CA TRP A 74 0.07 -12.78 -3.56
C TRP A 74 -0.38 -14.21 -3.23
N VAL A 75 -1.41 -14.33 -2.40
CA VAL A 75 -2.01 -15.59 -1.97
C VAL A 75 -3.46 -15.64 -2.42
N ASN A 76 -3.87 -16.77 -3.00
CA ASN A 76 -5.27 -17.02 -3.32
C ASN A 76 -6.07 -17.16 -2.02
N ILE A 77 -7.12 -16.35 -1.87
CA ILE A 77 -7.99 -16.33 -0.69
C ILE A 77 -9.41 -16.85 -0.99
N GLY A 78 -9.61 -17.49 -2.15
CA GLY A 78 -10.90 -17.98 -2.62
C GLY A 78 -11.77 -16.88 -3.25
N GLY A 79 -12.89 -17.29 -3.86
CA GLY A 79 -13.89 -16.37 -4.44
C GLY A 79 -13.40 -15.55 -5.64
N GLY A 80 -12.28 -15.94 -6.26
CA GLY A 80 -11.67 -15.18 -7.35
C GLY A 80 -10.83 -13.99 -6.90
N TYR A 81 -10.33 -13.99 -5.67
CA TYR A 81 -9.48 -12.92 -5.13
C TYR A 81 -8.11 -13.41 -4.68
N CYS A 82 -7.15 -12.50 -4.78
CA CYS A 82 -5.79 -12.62 -4.27
C CYS A 82 -5.56 -11.60 -3.17
N ARG A 83 -4.81 -11.97 -2.13
CA ARG A 83 -4.34 -11.08 -1.06
C ARG A 83 -2.84 -10.89 -1.15
N ARG A 84 -2.36 -9.66 -0.99
CA ARG A 84 -0.93 -9.40 -0.88
C ARG A 84 -0.39 -10.06 0.40
N GLN A 85 0.76 -10.74 0.28
CA GLN A 85 1.45 -11.32 1.43
C GLN A 85 2.01 -10.25 2.36
#